data_AF-A0A0W0WV71-F1
#
_entry.id   AF-A0A0W0WV71-F1
#
_cell.length_a   1.000
_cell.length_b   1.000
_cell.length_c   1.000
_cell.angle_alpha   90.00
_cell.angle_beta   90.00
_cell.angle_gamma   90.00
#
_symmetry.space_group_name_H-M   'P 1'
#
loop_
_entity.id
_entity.type
_entity.pdbx_description
1 polymer ?
#
loop_
_entity_poly.entity_id
_entity_poly.type
_entity_poly.pdbx_seq_one_letter_code
_entity_poly.pdbx_strand_id
1 'polypeptide(L)'
;MLHHARRLENASSTFFFFGFAISQLRFAPFFIAAFAKITSLLLYLVAYGLWLTASLFYPDHPRLQREWYGFAQFKNQHQIAAILGGIAIIFSVLAFIFPMLALPASWLFVFSNCVWLIGEYHKQQNPLPYEEDYSSERQSIYVIYASLVTTMACITAIATTVIAFWPAAMAVTVLLTSIFAILIGAATFRYWAEYTFFEHNIDKKKGSYNTLLANELAPRQRVQLEPTESASARNIANYTPIFIHHSSVSIPPNPSLIENPTQSGSFNY
;
A
#
# COMPACT_ATOMS: atom_id res chain seq x y z
N MET A 1 -8.19 8.82 -13.66
CA MET A 1 -8.50 7.72 -12.72
C MET A 1 -7.83 7.93 -11.35
N LEU A 2 -6.52 8.16 -11.29
CA LEU A 2 -5.79 8.36 -10.02
C LEU A 2 -6.35 9.47 -9.11
N HIS A 3 -6.71 10.62 -9.70
CA HIS A 3 -7.33 11.74 -8.97
C HIS A 3 -8.66 11.35 -8.29
N HIS A 4 -9.44 10.45 -8.90
CA HIS A 4 -10.69 9.97 -8.31
C HIS A 4 -10.42 9.01 -7.15
N ALA A 5 -9.44 8.11 -7.30
CA ALA A 5 -8.99 7.21 -6.23
C ALA A 5 -8.58 8.01 -4.99
N ARG A 6 -7.75 9.06 -5.17
CA ARG A 6 -7.28 9.93 -4.08
C ARG A 6 -8.42 10.68 -3.38
N ARG A 7 -9.42 11.16 -4.13
CA ARG A 7 -10.61 11.80 -3.53
C ARG A 7 -11.43 10.82 -2.69
N LEU A 8 -11.62 9.59 -3.18
CA LEU A 8 -12.32 8.54 -2.43
C LEU A 8 -11.52 8.10 -1.20
N GLU A 9 -10.20 7.99 -1.30
CA GLU A 9 -9.31 7.67 -0.19
C GLU A 9 -9.41 8.73 0.92
N ASN A 10 -9.28 10.02 0.56
CA ASN A 10 -9.42 11.11 1.52
C ASN A 10 -10.81 11.14 2.18
N ALA A 11 -11.86 10.92 1.39
CA ALA A 11 -13.22 10.81 1.93
C ALA A 11 -13.35 9.62 2.88
N SER A 12 -12.83 8.45 2.50
CA SER A 12 -12.86 7.24 3.33
C SER A 12 -12.13 7.45 4.66
N SER A 13 -10.95 8.08 4.64
CA SER A 13 -10.19 8.42 5.85
C SER A 13 -10.99 9.35 6.77
N THR A 14 -11.68 10.34 6.19
CA THR A 14 -12.55 11.26 6.94
C THR A 14 -13.72 10.52 7.59
N PHE A 15 -14.38 9.60 6.86
CA PHE A 15 -15.46 8.77 7.40
C PHE A 15 -14.97 7.80 8.48
N PHE A 16 -13.79 7.17 8.30
CA PHE A 16 -13.16 6.36 9.35
C PHE A 16 -12.91 7.18 10.61
N PHE A 17 -12.39 8.40 10.44
CA PHE A 17 -12.12 9.28 11.56
C PHE A 17 -13.39 9.71 12.30
N PHE A 18 -14.43 10.16 11.59
CA PHE A 18 -15.70 10.51 12.25
C PHE A 18 -16.38 9.29 12.88
N GLY A 19 -16.33 8.13 12.22
CA GLY A 19 -16.77 6.87 12.78
C GLY A 19 -16.07 6.56 14.09
N PHE A 20 -14.75 6.78 14.15
CA PHE A 20 -13.94 6.65 15.36
C PHE A 20 -14.32 7.67 16.43
N ALA A 21 -14.37 8.96 16.11
CA ALA A 21 -14.73 10.02 17.05
C ALA A 21 -16.11 9.78 17.67
N ILE A 22 -17.09 9.41 16.84
CA ILE A 22 -18.46 9.08 17.28
C ILE A 22 -18.45 7.81 18.15
N SER A 23 -17.62 6.82 17.84
CA SER A 23 -17.51 5.61 18.67
C SER A 23 -17.04 5.90 20.10
N GLN A 24 -16.28 6.99 20.31
CA GLN A 24 -15.85 7.40 21.65
C GLN A 24 -17.00 7.98 22.48
N LEU A 25 -18.09 8.45 21.86
CA LEU A 25 -19.30 8.87 22.59
C LEU A 25 -20.06 7.69 23.22
N ARG A 26 -19.60 6.44 23.07
CA ARG A 26 -20.14 5.28 23.80
C ARG A 26 -20.08 5.41 25.32
N PHE A 27 -19.28 6.36 25.84
CA PHE A 27 -19.16 6.66 27.27
C PHE A 27 -20.20 7.69 27.77
N ALA A 28 -21.03 8.25 26.88
CA ALA A 28 -22.13 9.14 27.21
C ALA A 28 -23.36 8.36 27.76
N PRO A 29 -24.38 9.04 28.32
CA PRO A 29 -25.61 8.41 28.81
C PRO A 29 -26.25 7.42 27.81
N PHE A 30 -26.95 6.38 28.32
CA PHE A 30 -27.35 5.17 27.60
C PHE A 30 -27.94 5.40 26.19
N PHE A 31 -28.86 6.36 26.03
CA PHE A 31 -29.46 6.66 24.72
C PHE A 31 -28.43 7.18 23.71
N ILE A 32 -27.56 8.09 24.15
CA ILE A 32 -26.50 8.67 23.30
C ILE A 32 -25.51 7.58 22.88
N ALA A 33 -25.17 6.66 23.80
CA ALA A 33 -24.25 5.57 23.51
C ALA A 33 -24.78 4.58 22.45
N ALA A 34 -26.08 4.26 22.48
CA ALA A 34 -26.70 3.38 21.49
C ALA A 34 -26.72 4.00 20.08
N PHE A 35 -27.17 5.26 19.97
CA PHE A 35 -27.14 5.99 18.71
C PHE A 35 -25.72 6.19 18.19
N ALA A 36 -24.75 6.51 19.07
CA ALA A 36 -23.35 6.65 18.69
C ALA A 36 -22.79 5.36 18.10
N LYS A 37 -23.10 4.19 18.67
CA LYS A 37 -22.66 2.90 18.11
C LYS A 37 -23.21 2.64 16.71
N ILE A 38 -24.51 2.84 16.50
CA ILE A 38 -25.15 2.62 15.19
C ILE A 38 -24.59 3.60 14.15
N THR A 39 -24.52 4.87 14.50
CA THR A 39 -23.97 5.92 13.62
C THR A 39 -22.51 5.64 13.27
N SER A 40 -21.69 5.23 14.24
CA SER A 40 -20.30 4.85 14.00
C SER A 40 -20.18 3.67 13.03
N LEU A 41 -20.99 2.62 13.21
CA LEU A 41 -21.00 1.47 12.30
C LEU A 41 -21.43 1.86 10.87
N LEU A 42 -22.41 2.75 10.72
CA LEU A 42 -22.80 3.27 9.40
C LEU A 42 -21.67 4.06 8.74
N LEU A 43 -20.99 4.91 9.49
CA LEU A 43 -19.85 5.67 8.98
C LEU A 43 -18.71 4.75 8.55
N TYR A 44 -18.41 3.72 9.33
CA TYR A 44 -17.42 2.72 8.95
C TYR A 44 -17.85 1.92 7.72
N LEU A 45 -19.13 1.56 7.58
CA LEU A 45 -19.62 0.87 6.39
C LEU A 45 -19.39 1.73 5.13
N VAL A 46 -19.71 3.01 5.21
CA VAL A 46 -19.45 3.98 4.13
C VAL A 46 -17.95 4.11 3.87
N ALA A 47 -17.13 4.21 4.92
CA ALA A 47 -15.69 4.32 4.82
C ALA A 47 -15.08 3.11 4.10
N TYR A 48 -15.42 1.89 4.52
CA TYR A 48 -14.98 0.65 3.88
C TYR A 48 -15.46 0.53 2.42
N GLY A 49 -16.70 0.93 2.13
CA GLY A 49 -17.22 0.95 0.76
C GLY A 49 -16.46 1.92 -0.16
N LEU A 50 -16.18 3.14 0.33
CA LEU A 50 -15.37 4.13 -0.38
C LEU A 50 -13.92 3.66 -0.55
N TRP A 51 -13.34 3.06 0.48
CA TRP A 51 -11.97 2.56 0.46
C TRP A 51 -11.81 1.37 -0.50
N LEU A 52 -12.76 0.44 -0.50
CA LEU A 52 -12.79 -0.65 -1.47
C LEU A 52 -12.90 -0.10 -2.90
N THR A 53 -13.76 0.89 -3.12
CA THR A 53 -13.92 1.52 -4.43
C THR A 53 -12.65 2.27 -4.85
N ALA A 54 -12.01 3.01 -3.95
CA ALA A 54 -10.72 3.67 -4.19
C ALA A 54 -9.65 2.65 -4.61
N SER A 55 -9.61 1.52 -3.91
CA SER A 55 -8.61 0.48 -4.14
C SER A 55 -8.71 -0.14 -5.55
N LEU A 56 -9.92 -0.25 -6.11
CA LEU A 56 -10.13 -0.73 -7.48
C LEU A 56 -9.50 0.19 -8.53
N PHE A 57 -9.40 1.48 -8.25
CA PHE A 57 -8.86 2.50 -9.16
C PHE A 57 -7.34 2.70 -9.06
N TYR A 58 -6.65 2.10 -8.07
CA TYR A 58 -5.19 2.15 -8.07
C TYR A 58 -4.62 1.34 -9.23
N PRO A 59 -3.55 1.85 -9.87
CA PRO A 59 -2.80 1.09 -10.83
C PRO A 59 -2.02 -0.02 -10.13
N ASP A 60 -1.72 -1.07 -10.88
CA ASP A 60 -0.99 -2.21 -10.34
C ASP A 60 0.45 -1.79 -10.01
N HIS A 61 0.88 -2.08 -8.78
CA HIS A 61 2.27 -1.92 -8.35
C HIS A 61 2.86 -3.31 -8.10
N PRO A 62 4.04 -3.65 -8.68
CA PRO A 62 4.65 -4.96 -8.51
C PRO A 62 4.74 -5.39 -7.05
N ARG A 63 4.45 -6.67 -6.82
CA ARG A 63 4.70 -7.31 -5.53
C ARG A 63 6.20 -7.51 -5.32
N LEU A 64 6.67 -7.33 -4.10
CA LEU A 64 8.05 -7.63 -3.71
C LEU A 64 8.13 -9.05 -3.10
N GLN A 65 8.28 -10.07 -3.95
CA GLN A 65 8.19 -11.49 -3.53
C GLN A 65 9.23 -11.91 -2.49
N ARG A 66 10.37 -11.21 -2.42
CA ARG A 66 11.47 -11.52 -1.50
C ARG A 66 11.27 -10.92 -0.12
N GLU A 67 10.27 -10.04 0.03
CA GLU A 67 10.01 -9.28 1.24
C GLU A 67 8.72 -9.78 1.89
N TRP A 68 8.74 -9.94 3.22
CA TRP A 68 7.59 -10.45 3.97
C TRP A 68 6.35 -9.56 3.82
N TYR A 69 6.55 -8.25 3.65
CA TYR A 69 5.50 -7.25 3.45
C TYR A 69 4.99 -7.19 2.00
N GLY A 70 5.66 -7.85 1.06
CA GLY A 70 5.33 -7.88 -0.37
C GLY A 70 4.50 -9.11 -0.78
N PHE A 71 3.78 -9.74 0.15
CA PHE A 71 3.03 -10.98 -0.11
C PHE A 71 1.96 -10.83 -1.21
N ALA A 72 1.43 -9.63 -1.40
CA ALA A 72 0.50 -9.28 -2.46
C ALA A 72 0.84 -7.89 -3.03
N GLN A 73 0.25 -7.56 -4.19
CA GLN A 73 0.32 -6.21 -4.74
C GLN A 73 -0.32 -5.22 -3.75
N PHE A 74 0.20 -3.99 -3.67
CA PHE A 74 -0.31 -2.95 -2.77
C PHE A 74 -1.84 -2.79 -2.88
N LYS A 75 -2.35 -2.69 -4.11
CA LYS A 75 -3.78 -2.68 -4.42
C LYS A 75 -4.55 -3.84 -3.76
N ASN A 76 -4.04 -5.06 -3.88
CA ASN A 76 -4.70 -6.25 -3.36
C ASN A 76 -4.64 -6.30 -1.82
N GLN A 77 -3.56 -5.80 -1.21
CA GLN A 77 -3.48 -5.67 0.25
C GLN A 77 -4.59 -4.75 0.78
N HIS A 78 -4.76 -3.59 0.15
CA HIS A 78 -5.86 -2.66 0.49
C HIS A 78 -7.25 -3.24 0.24
N GLN A 79 -7.44 -3.97 -0.87
CA GLN A 79 -8.70 -4.65 -1.17
C GLN A 79 -9.04 -5.71 -0.12
N ILE A 80 -8.07 -6.57 0.23
CA ILE A 80 -8.26 -7.61 1.25
C ILE A 80 -8.58 -6.97 2.60
N ALA A 81 -7.84 -5.93 2.99
CA ALA A 81 -8.11 -5.20 4.23
C ALA A 81 -9.53 -4.61 4.23
N ALA A 82 -9.94 -3.97 3.14
CA ALA A 82 -11.26 -3.36 3.02
C ALA A 82 -12.40 -4.39 3.05
N ILE A 83 -12.24 -5.53 2.36
CA ILE A 83 -13.21 -6.63 2.37
C ILE A 83 -13.35 -7.24 3.76
N LEU A 84 -12.22 -7.56 4.43
CA LEU A 84 -12.24 -8.12 5.78
C LEU A 84 -12.94 -7.18 6.76
N GLY A 85 -12.64 -5.89 6.69
CA GLY A 85 -13.29 -4.88 7.54
C GLY A 85 -14.77 -4.70 7.23
N GLY A 86 -15.16 -4.75 5.95
CA GLY A 86 -16.57 -4.77 5.56
C GLY A 86 -17.34 -5.97 6.12
N ILE A 87 -16.77 -7.17 6.04
CA ILE A 87 -17.35 -8.39 6.65
C ILE A 87 -17.43 -8.24 8.18
N ALA A 88 -16.39 -7.69 8.81
CA ALA A 88 -16.37 -7.43 10.25
C ALA A 88 -17.51 -6.48 10.68
N ILE A 89 -17.81 -5.45 9.88
CA ILE A 89 -18.95 -4.55 10.11
C ILE A 89 -20.27 -5.31 10.01
N ILE A 90 -20.46 -6.16 8.99
CA ILE A 90 -21.67 -6.98 8.86
C ILE A 90 -21.86 -7.86 10.10
N PHE A 91 -20.80 -8.54 10.57
CA PHE A 91 -20.88 -9.34 11.79
C PHE A 91 -21.15 -8.49 13.03
N SER A 92 -20.60 -7.27 13.09
CA SER A 92 -20.86 -6.33 14.19
C SER A 92 -22.32 -5.89 14.24
N VAL A 93 -22.97 -5.70 13.09
CA VAL A 93 -24.40 -5.40 13.00
C VAL A 93 -25.22 -6.63 13.39
N LEU A 94 -24.88 -7.82 12.90
CA LEU A 94 -25.58 -9.05 13.28
C LEU A 94 -25.40 -9.39 14.77
N ALA A 95 -24.34 -8.92 15.42
CA ALA A 95 -24.11 -9.12 16.83
C ALA A 95 -25.17 -8.47 17.75
N PHE A 96 -25.95 -7.51 17.26
CA PHE A 96 -27.11 -6.99 18.00
C PHE A 96 -28.18 -8.07 18.21
N ILE A 97 -28.30 -9.03 17.29
CA ILE A 97 -29.25 -10.15 17.36
C ILE A 97 -28.56 -11.40 17.91
N PHE A 98 -27.32 -11.66 17.49
CA PHE A 98 -26.52 -12.82 17.88
C PHE A 98 -25.20 -12.39 18.53
N PRO A 99 -25.16 -12.08 19.83
CA PRO A 99 -23.97 -11.51 20.49
C PRO A 99 -22.68 -12.30 20.32
N MET A 100 -22.77 -13.62 20.10
CA MET A 100 -21.62 -14.48 19.80
C MET A 100 -20.83 -14.05 18.55
N LEU A 101 -21.45 -13.34 17.61
CA LEU A 101 -20.78 -12.82 16.41
C LEU A 101 -19.85 -11.64 16.70
N ALA A 102 -19.94 -11.02 17.88
CA ALA A 102 -19.00 -9.95 18.27
C ALA A 102 -17.55 -10.45 18.34
N LEU A 103 -17.36 -11.72 18.77
CA LEU A 103 -16.04 -12.32 18.86
C LEU A 103 -15.36 -12.45 17.47
N PRO A 104 -15.93 -13.17 16.48
CA PRO A 104 -15.33 -13.24 15.15
C PRO A 104 -15.26 -11.86 14.47
N ALA A 105 -16.22 -10.96 14.69
CA ALA A 105 -16.15 -9.59 14.17
C ALA A 105 -14.89 -8.86 14.65
N SER A 106 -14.61 -8.91 15.96
CA SER A 106 -13.45 -8.22 16.55
C SER A 106 -12.12 -8.72 15.99
N TRP A 107 -11.98 -10.04 15.78
CA TRP A 107 -10.78 -10.62 15.17
C TRP A 107 -10.67 -10.32 13.68
N LEU A 108 -11.78 -10.27 12.94
CA LEU A 108 -11.76 -9.81 11.55
C LEU A 108 -11.27 -8.36 11.42
N PHE A 109 -11.63 -7.48 12.36
CA PHE A 109 -11.05 -6.13 12.41
C PHE A 109 -9.54 -6.17 12.65
N VAL A 110 -9.05 -7.04 13.54
CA VAL A 110 -7.60 -7.21 13.74
C VAL A 110 -6.93 -7.62 12.44
N PHE A 111 -7.44 -8.64 11.75
CA PHE A 111 -6.85 -9.10 10.49
C PHE A 111 -6.90 -8.03 9.40
N SER A 112 -8.03 -7.33 9.26
CA SER A 112 -8.18 -6.19 8.35
C SER A 112 -7.12 -5.11 8.61
N ASN A 113 -6.96 -4.70 9.88
CA ASN A 113 -6.01 -3.66 10.27
C ASN A 113 -4.55 -4.11 10.11
N CYS A 114 -4.23 -5.38 10.43
CA CYS A 114 -2.90 -5.93 10.18
C CYS A 114 -2.54 -5.93 8.70
N VAL A 115 -3.44 -6.39 7.82
CA VAL A 115 -3.21 -6.38 6.37
C VAL A 115 -3.01 -4.94 5.87
N TRP A 116 -3.80 -4.00 6.36
CA TRP A 116 -3.65 -2.59 6.05
C TRP A 116 -2.32 -2.02 6.50
N LEU A 117 -1.93 -2.24 7.76
CA LEU A 117 -0.65 -1.79 8.31
C LEU A 117 0.53 -2.35 7.51
N ILE A 118 0.47 -3.61 7.10
CA ILE A 118 1.49 -4.21 6.23
C ILE A 118 1.52 -3.51 4.86
N GLY A 119 0.36 -3.17 4.30
CA GLY A 119 0.26 -2.38 3.07
C GLY A 119 0.91 -0.99 3.20
N GLU A 120 0.66 -0.28 4.31
CA GLU A 120 1.27 1.04 4.54
C GLU A 120 2.77 0.96 4.78
N TYR A 121 3.22 -0.07 5.49
CA TYR A 121 4.63 -0.34 5.66
C TYR A 121 5.30 -0.69 4.32
N HIS A 122 4.63 -1.51 3.49
CA HIS A 122 5.09 -1.81 2.13
C HIS A 122 5.23 -0.53 1.30
N LYS A 123 4.23 0.37 1.33
CA LYS A 123 4.30 1.68 0.67
C LYS A 123 5.46 2.54 1.19
N GLN A 124 5.72 2.50 2.50
CA GLN A 124 6.85 3.23 3.10
C GLN A 124 8.22 2.73 2.59
N GLN A 125 8.39 1.41 2.46
CA GLN A 125 9.64 0.81 1.98
C GLN A 125 9.78 0.87 0.46
N ASN A 126 8.67 0.88 -0.26
CA ASN A 126 8.61 0.88 -1.72
C ASN A 126 7.60 1.95 -2.20
N PRO A 127 8.01 3.23 -2.25
CA PRO A 127 7.15 4.34 -2.62
C PRO A 127 6.60 4.18 -4.04
N LEU A 128 5.34 4.58 -4.23
CA LEU A 128 4.65 4.47 -5.51
C LEU A 128 5.24 5.47 -6.51
N PRO A 129 5.76 5.03 -7.68
CA PRO A 129 6.49 5.91 -8.60
C PRO A 129 5.62 7.01 -9.24
N TYR A 130 4.30 6.82 -9.23
CA TYR A 130 3.28 7.72 -9.77
C TYR A 130 2.73 8.71 -8.73
N GLU A 131 3.16 8.64 -7.47
CA GLU A 131 2.73 9.57 -6.42
C GLU A 131 3.68 10.78 -6.39
N GLU A 132 3.25 11.90 -6.98
CA GLU A 132 4.06 13.12 -7.10
C GLU A 132 4.27 13.84 -5.76
N ASP A 133 3.28 13.72 -4.86
CA ASP A 133 3.26 14.37 -3.54
C ASP A 133 3.66 13.41 -2.42
N TYR A 134 4.48 12.41 -2.72
CA TYR A 134 4.96 11.48 -1.71
C TYR A 134 5.94 12.18 -0.76
N SER A 135 5.73 11.98 0.53
CA SER A 135 6.62 12.44 1.58
C SER A 135 6.89 11.27 2.52
N SER A 136 8.15 10.88 2.65
CA SER A 136 8.58 9.81 3.55
C SER A 136 8.22 10.10 5.01
N GLU A 137 8.28 11.37 5.40
CA GLU A 137 7.88 11.85 6.73
C GLU A 137 6.38 11.66 6.95
N ARG A 138 5.54 12.13 6.02
CA ARG A 138 4.08 11.95 6.09
C ARG A 138 3.71 10.46 6.14
N GLN A 139 4.33 9.63 5.30
CA GLN A 139 4.06 8.19 5.28
C GLN A 139 4.49 7.52 6.59
N SER A 140 5.61 7.93 7.19
CA SER A 140 6.05 7.42 8.49
C SER A 140 5.02 7.72 9.60
N ILE A 141 4.51 8.95 9.64
CA ILE A 141 3.45 9.35 10.57
C ILE A 141 2.18 8.54 10.32
N TYR A 142 1.83 8.31 9.05
CA TYR A 142 0.66 7.50 8.69
C TYR A 142 0.79 6.04 9.11
N VAL A 143 1.98 5.45 9.00
CA VAL A 143 2.28 4.10 9.51
C VAL A 143 2.16 4.04 11.03
N ILE A 144 2.64 5.07 11.75
CA ILE A 144 2.44 5.16 13.21
C ILE A 144 0.94 5.22 13.54
N TYR A 145 0.18 6.06 12.85
CA TYR A 145 -1.29 6.10 12.98
C TYR A 145 -1.92 4.71 12.74
N ALA A 146 -1.58 4.03 11.65
CA ALA A 146 -2.08 2.71 11.33
C ALA A 146 -1.73 1.66 12.41
N SER A 147 -0.53 1.76 12.99
CA SER A 147 -0.09 0.87 14.08
C SER A 147 -0.90 1.08 15.36
N LEU A 148 -1.27 2.32 15.70
CA LEU A 148 -2.09 2.63 16.87
C LEU A 148 -3.53 2.12 16.68
N VAL A 149 -4.11 2.31 15.50
CA VAL A 149 -5.44 1.78 15.17
C VAL A 149 -5.45 0.24 15.25
N THR A 150 -4.42 -0.41 14.69
CA THR A 150 -4.26 -1.86 14.78
C THR A 150 -4.15 -2.32 16.23
N THR A 151 -3.39 -1.60 17.06
CA THR A 151 -3.25 -1.89 18.50
C THR A 151 -4.59 -1.78 19.23
N MET A 152 -5.40 -0.76 18.93
CA MET A 152 -6.76 -0.64 19.48
C MET A 152 -7.67 -1.79 19.06
N ALA A 153 -7.59 -2.25 17.81
CA ALA A 153 -8.32 -3.42 17.35
C ALA A 153 -7.91 -4.68 18.13
N CYS A 154 -6.61 -4.90 18.35
CA CYS A 154 -6.11 -6.02 19.15
C CYS A 154 -6.62 -5.99 20.59
N ILE A 155 -6.52 -4.84 21.26
CA ILE A 155 -7.04 -4.65 22.63
C ILE A 155 -8.54 -4.98 22.68
N THR A 156 -9.30 -4.52 21.68
CA THR A 156 -10.74 -4.78 21.59
C THR A 156 -11.05 -6.26 21.38
N ALA A 157 -10.30 -6.96 20.52
CA ALA A 157 -10.48 -8.39 20.28
C ALA A 157 -10.13 -9.24 21.49
N ILE A 158 -9.02 -8.93 22.18
CA ILE A 158 -8.63 -9.58 23.44
C ILE A 158 -9.71 -9.35 24.50
N ALA A 159 -10.17 -8.12 24.67
CA ALA A 159 -11.24 -7.79 25.60
C ALA A 159 -12.53 -8.55 25.32
N THR A 160 -12.95 -8.59 24.05
CA THR A 160 -14.14 -9.31 23.60
C THR A 160 -13.99 -10.81 23.89
N THR A 161 -12.80 -11.37 23.68
CA THR A 161 -12.47 -12.76 24.00
C THR A 161 -12.60 -13.02 25.51
N VAL A 162 -11.98 -12.18 26.34
CA VAL A 162 -12.06 -12.31 27.81
C VAL A 162 -13.51 -12.25 28.29
N ILE A 163 -14.30 -11.30 27.78
CA ILE A 163 -15.71 -11.14 28.17
C ILE A 163 -16.54 -12.36 27.73
N ALA A 164 -16.29 -12.88 26.52
CA ALA A 164 -17.02 -14.03 25.98
C ALA A 164 -16.79 -15.31 26.79
N PHE A 165 -15.55 -15.56 27.24
CA PHE A 165 -15.20 -16.77 28.01
C PHE A 165 -15.27 -16.59 29.53
N TRP A 166 -15.16 -15.36 30.02
CA TRP A 166 -15.23 -15.01 31.43
C TRP A 166 -16.15 -13.80 31.65
N PRO A 167 -17.48 -13.97 31.59
CA PRO A 167 -18.43 -12.86 31.73
C PRO A 167 -18.32 -12.10 33.06
N ALA A 168 -17.90 -12.77 34.14
CA ALA A 168 -17.69 -12.13 35.44
C ALA A 168 -16.58 -11.06 35.44
N ALA A 169 -15.67 -11.07 34.46
CA ALA A 169 -14.60 -10.09 34.31
C ALA A 169 -15.06 -8.84 33.53
N MET A 170 -16.29 -8.82 33.03
CA MET A 170 -16.79 -7.79 32.10
C MET A 170 -16.56 -6.37 32.59
N ALA A 171 -16.93 -6.06 33.83
CA ALA A 171 -16.79 -4.70 34.35
C ALA A 171 -15.33 -4.21 34.36
N VAL A 172 -14.41 -5.06 34.83
CA VAL A 172 -12.98 -4.75 34.89
C VAL A 172 -12.37 -4.64 33.49
N THR A 173 -12.70 -5.58 32.59
CA THR A 173 -12.23 -5.56 31.21
C THR A 173 -12.72 -4.31 30.47
N VAL A 174 -14.00 -3.94 30.62
CA VAL A 174 -14.56 -2.72 30.02
C VAL A 174 -13.88 -1.48 30.59
N LEU A 175 -13.64 -1.41 31.90
CA LEU A 175 -12.94 -0.27 32.51
C LEU A 175 -11.52 -0.11 31.95
N LEU A 176 -10.70 -1.17 31.99
CA LEU A 176 -9.32 -1.13 31.50
C LEU A 176 -9.25 -0.78 30.02
N THR A 177 -10.08 -1.42 29.20
CA THR A 177 -10.12 -1.16 27.75
C THR A 177 -10.58 0.24 27.42
N SER A 178 -11.45 0.83 28.25
CA SER A 178 -11.86 2.23 28.10
C SER A 178 -10.72 3.19 28.37
N ILE A 179 -9.91 2.94 29.41
CA ILE A 179 -8.71 3.73 29.71
C ILE A 179 -7.73 3.65 28.53
N PHE A 180 -7.42 2.44 28.04
CA PHE A 180 -6.54 2.26 26.89
C PHE A 180 -7.11 2.92 25.62
N ALA A 181 -8.41 2.81 25.38
CA ALA A 181 -9.07 3.44 24.23
C ALA A 181 -8.96 4.96 24.26
N ILE A 182 -9.06 5.59 25.44
CA ILE A 182 -8.89 7.04 25.57
C ILE A 182 -7.43 7.45 25.32
N LEU A 183 -6.47 6.77 25.95
CA LEU A 183 -5.04 7.10 25.82
C LEU A 183 -4.54 6.90 24.39
N ILE A 184 -4.79 5.73 23.81
CA ILE A 184 -4.38 5.42 22.44
C ILE A 184 -5.21 6.23 21.44
N GLY A 185 -6.49 6.48 21.74
CA GLY A 185 -7.35 7.31 20.90
C GLY A 185 -6.89 8.75 20.79
N ALA A 186 -6.42 9.36 21.89
CA ALA A 186 -5.83 10.69 21.87
C ALA A 186 -4.54 10.72 21.02
N ALA A 187 -3.66 9.72 21.16
CA ALA A 187 -2.47 9.60 20.33
C ALA A 187 -2.83 9.42 18.84
N THR A 188 -3.83 8.58 18.56
CA THR A 188 -4.34 8.32 17.21
C THR A 188 -4.90 9.59 16.58
N PHE A 189 -5.69 10.36 17.33
CA PHE A 189 -6.18 11.67 16.90
C PHE A 189 -5.03 12.62 16.56
N ARG A 190 -4.01 12.69 17.43
CA ARG A 190 -2.85 13.56 17.22
C ARG A 190 -2.14 13.24 15.91
N TYR A 191 -1.78 11.98 15.69
CA TYR A 191 -1.09 11.57 14.46
C TYR A 191 -2.00 11.69 13.24
N TRP A 192 -3.30 11.46 13.39
CA TRP A 192 -4.27 11.68 12.31
C TRP A 192 -4.31 13.13 11.86
N ALA A 193 -4.41 14.06 12.81
CA ALA A 193 -4.39 15.49 12.54
C ALA A 193 -3.04 15.92 11.95
N GLU A 194 -1.94 15.36 12.45
CA GLU A 194 -0.59 15.62 11.97
C GLU A 194 -0.45 15.26 10.48
N TYR A 195 -0.76 14.02 10.07
CA TYR A 195 -0.62 13.65 8.66
C TYR A 195 -1.65 14.33 7.74
N THR A 196 -2.81 14.75 8.26
CA THR A 196 -3.91 15.32 7.46
C THR A 196 -3.74 16.82 7.22
N PHE A 197 -3.34 17.58 8.25
CA PHE A 197 -3.34 19.05 8.20
C PHE A 197 -1.95 19.68 8.11
N PHE A 198 -0.89 18.97 8.48
CA PHE A 198 0.45 19.54 8.46
C PHE A 198 1.09 19.34 7.08
N GLU A 199 1.70 20.40 6.56
CA GLU A 199 2.51 20.32 5.36
C GLU A 199 3.81 19.57 5.68
N HIS A 200 4.09 18.55 4.87
CA HIS A 200 5.32 17.77 4.94
C HIS A 200 6.12 17.99 3.67
N ASN A 201 7.45 18.00 3.79
CA ASN A 201 8.31 18.17 2.64
C ASN A 201 8.14 16.99 1.67
N ILE A 202 7.80 17.29 0.42
CA ILE A 202 7.74 16.28 -0.65
C ILE A 202 9.15 15.77 -0.89
N ASP A 203 9.30 14.45 -0.92
CA ASP A 203 10.58 13.83 -1.23
C ASP A 203 10.94 14.24 -2.66
N LYS A 204 12.00 15.04 -2.82
CA LYS A 204 12.53 15.35 -4.15
C LYS A 204 12.89 14.03 -4.81
N LYS A 205 12.12 13.61 -5.84
CA LYS A 205 12.48 12.47 -6.71
C LYS A 205 13.98 12.59 -6.98
N LYS A 206 14.75 11.54 -6.69
CA LYS A 206 16.22 11.51 -6.86
C LYS A 206 16.60 11.68 -8.34
N GLY A 207 16.36 12.85 -8.93
CA GLY A 207 16.92 13.27 -10.21
C GLY A 207 18.44 13.43 -10.10
N SER A 208 18.94 13.71 -8.89
CA SER A 208 20.37 13.92 -8.60
C SER A 208 21.26 12.73 -8.97
N TYR A 209 20.78 11.48 -8.87
CA TYR A 209 21.59 10.31 -9.24
C TYR A 209 21.77 10.21 -10.77
N ASN A 210 20.76 10.59 -11.54
CA ASN A 210 20.86 10.66 -13.00
C ASN A 210 21.68 11.87 -13.45
N THR A 211 21.64 13.01 -12.73
CA THR A 211 22.52 14.15 -13.02
C THR A 211 23.97 13.89 -12.62
N LEU A 212 24.23 13.15 -11.54
CA LEU A 212 25.58 12.71 -11.16
C LEU A 212 26.11 11.65 -12.14
N LEU A 213 25.31 10.67 -12.53
CA LEU A 213 25.72 9.70 -13.57
C LEU A 213 25.93 10.37 -14.93
N ALA A 214 25.11 11.35 -15.31
CA ALA A 214 25.29 12.10 -16.56
C ALA A 214 26.52 13.02 -16.53
N ASN A 215 26.86 13.60 -15.37
CA ASN A 215 28.02 14.49 -15.23
C ASN A 215 29.35 13.76 -14.99
N GLU A 216 29.35 12.60 -14.31
CA GLU A 216 30.56 11.80 -14.01
C GLU A 216 30.93 10.84 -15.15
N LEU A 217 29.99 10.54 -16.08
CA LEU A 217 30.25 9.72 -17.27
C LEU A 217 30.35 10.53 -18.56
N ALA A 218 30.21 11.86 -18.51
CA ALA A 218 30.52 12.71 -19.64
C ALA A 218 32.01 12.53 -19.99
N PRO A 219 32.37 12.05 -21.20
CA PRO A 219 33.75 11.92 -21.59
C PRO A 219 34.37 13.31 -21.47
N ARG A 220 35.34 13.46 -20.55
CA ARG A 220 36.18 14.65 -20.45
C ARG A 220 36.69 14.92 -21.85
N GLN A 221 36.15 15.95 -22.49
CA GLN A 221 36.44 16.31 -23.87
C GLN A 221 37.96 16.48 -23.94
N ARG A 222 38.65 15.46 -24.48
CA ARG A 222 40.08 15.58 -24.76
C ARG A 222 40.17 16.75 -25.71
N VAL A 223 40.81 17.81 -25.25
CA VAL A 223 41.26 18.90 -26.11
C VAL A 223 42.01 18.23 -27.26
N GLN A 224 41.40 18.23 -28.43
CA GLN A 224 42.03 17.86 -29.68
C GLN A 224 43.11 18.92 -29.93
N LEU A 225 44.34 18.62 -29.56
CA LEU A 225 45.49 19.22 -30.23
C LEU A 225 45.70 18.44 -31.52
N GLU A 226 45.74 19.20 -32.62
CA GLU A 226 46.02 18.73 -33.97
C GLU A 226 47.37 17.98 -34.09
N PRO A 227 47.53 17.16 -35.14
CA PRO A 227 48.55 16.13 -35.22
C PRO A 227 49.87 16.67 -35.77
N THR A 228 50.98 16.33 -35.11
CA THR A 228 52.30 16.34 -35.73
C THR A 228 52.82 14.91 -35.76
N GLU A 229 52.98 14.38 -36.97
CA GLU A 229 53.65 13.12 -37.26
C GLU A 229 55.10 13.12 -36.74
N SER A 230 55.53 12.03 -36.10
CA SER A 230 56.61 11.18 -36.64
C SER A 230 56.99 10.04 -35.69
N ALA A 231 57.06 8.86 -36.30
CA ALA A 231 57.81 7.63 -35.99
C ALA A 231 58.52 7.49 -34.63
N SER A 232 58.28 6.37 -33.94
CA SER A 232 59.29 5.32 -33.74
C SER A 232 58.71 4.14 -32.96
N ALA A 233 59.34 2.99 -33.13
CA ALA A 233 58.81 1.66 -32.93
C ALA A 233 59.02 1.07 -31.53
N ARG A 234 58.38 -0.10 -31.35
CA ARG A 234 58.77 -1.23 -30.48
C ARG A 234 58.62 -1.07 -28.95
N ASN A 235 57.66 -1.82 -28.42
CA ASN A 235 57.84 -3.15 -27.82
C ASN A 235 57.12 -3.34 -26.47
N ILE A 236 56.14 -4.25 -26.50
CA ILE A 236 55.91 -5.35 -25.55
C ILE A 236 55.75 -5.00 -24.07
N ALA A 237 54.53 -5.17 -23.54
CA ALA A 237 54.21 -6.30 -22.66
C ALA A 237 52.71 -6.36 -22.28
N ASN A 238 52.09 -7.48 -22.68
CA ASN A 238 51.15 -8.33 -21.95
C ASN A 238 49.95 -7.71 -21.20
N TYR A 239 48.74 -8.12 -21.56
CA TYR A 239 48.01 -9.21 -20.89
C TYR A 239 46.93 -9.81 -21.83
N THR A 240 46.84 -11.14 -21.83
CA THR A 240 45.88 -11.99 -22.55
C THR A 240 44.45 -11.85 -22.03
N PRO A 241 43.41 -11.82 -22.88
CA PRO A 241 42.03 -12.02 -22.46
C PRO A 241 41.72 -13.52 -22.28
N ILE A 242 41.29 -13.90 -21.08
CA ILE A 242 40.89 -15.26 -20.73
C ILE A 242 39.36 -15.35 -20.83
N PHE A 243 38.90 -16.20 -21.76
CA PHE A 243 37.55 -16.71 -22.00
C PHE A 243 36.50 -15.80 -22.65
N ILE A 244 36.42 -16.00 -23.97
CA ILE A 244 35.24 -15.91 -24.83
C ILE A 244 34.28 -17.04 -24.43
N HIS A 245 33.03 -16.72 -24.07
CA HIS A 245 31.96 -17.71 -24.03
C HIS A 245 31.09 -17.57 -25.28
N HIS A 246 31.02 -18.64 -26.05
CA HIS A 246 30.23 -18.78 -27.27
C HIS A 246 28.73 -18.57 -27.04
N SER A 247 28.15 -17.69 -27.85
CA SER A 247 26.72 -17.64 -28.14
C SER A 247 26.40 -18.64 -29.25
N SER A 248 25.60 -19.67 -28.98
CA SER A 248 24.96 -20.47 -30.02
C SER A 248 23.50 -20.06 -30.17
N VAL A 249 23.26 -19.12 -31.09
CA VAL A 249 21.95 -18.85 -31.67
C VAL A 249 21.76 -19.80 -32.85
N SER A 250 20.78 -20.71 -32.75
CA SER A 250 20.35 -21.57 -33.86
C SER A 250 19.32 -20.83 -34.72
N ILE A 251 19.68 -20.56 -35.97
CA ILE A 251 18.81 -20.07 -37.03
C ILE A 251 18.35 -21.30 -37.85
N PRO A 252 17.05 -21.56 -38.03
CA PRO A 252 16.58 -22.54 -39.01
C PRO A 252 16.59 -21.96 -40.44
N PRO A 253 16.87 -22.78 -41.47
CA PRO A 253 17.13 -22.32 -42.82
C PRO A 253 15.85 -21.99 -43.60
N ASN A 254 15.93 -20.91 -44.36
CA ASN A 254 14.97 -20.46 -45.35
C ASN A 254 15.32 -21.08 -46.72
N PRO A 255 14.46 -21.90 -47.35
CA PRO A 255 14.64 -22.29 -48.74
C PRO A 255 14.04 -21.22 -49.66
N SER A 256 14.85 -20.75 -50.60
CA SER A 256 14.46 -19.77 -51.62
C SER A 256 14.13 -20.46 -52.94
N LEU A 257 13.35 -19.74 -53.78
CA LEU A 257 13.25 -19.85 -55.26
C LEU A 257 12.37 -21.07 -55.74
N ILE A 258 11.38 -20.98 -56.65
CA ILE A 258 11.27 -20.34 -57.97
C ILE A 258 9.77 -20.31 -58.45
N GLU A 259 9.41 -19.26 -59.20
CA GLU A 259 8.34 -19.07 -60.25
C GLU A 259 6.82 -19.36 -60.06
N ASN A 260 6.01 -18.28 -60.02
CA ASN A 260 5.13 -17.71 -61.08
C ASN A 260 4.27 -18.63 -62.01
N PRO A 261 3.24 -18.11 -62.73
CA PRO A 261 1.93 -17.59 -62.31
C PRO A 261 0.76 -18.30 -63.06
N THR A 262 -0.48 -18.31 -62.55
CA THR A 262 -1.67 -18.37 -63.45
C THR A 262 -2.99 -17.97 -62.80
N GLN A 263 -3.80 -17.31 -63.63
CA GLN A 263 -5.11 -16.69 -63.43
C GLN A 263 -6.26 -17.69 -63.17
N SER A 264 -7.44 -17.08 -62.94
CA SER A 264 -8.82 -17.60 -63.11
C SER A 264 -9.42 -18.18 -61.83
N GLY A 265 -10.60 -17.80 -61.36
CA GLY A 265 -11.62 -16.91 -61.88
C GLY A 265 -12.80 -16.87 -60.88
N SER A 266 -13.64 -15.87 -61.07
CA SER A 266 -15.03 -15.72 -60.60
C SER A 266 -15.78 -16.99 -60.12
N PHE A 267 -16.57 -16.89 -59.05
CA PHE A 267 -17.99 -16.53 -59.13
C PHE A 267 -18.70 -16.51 -57.75
N ASN A 268 -19.69 -15.62 -57.70
CA ASN A 268 -20.77 -15.42 -56.74
C ASN A 268 -21.39 -16.68 -56.13
N TYR A 269 -21.84 -16.60 -54.86
CA TYR A 269 -23.24 -16.35 -54.47
C TYR A 269 -23.27 -15.74 -53.07
#